data_AF-A0A354TN88-F1
#
_entry.id   AF-A0A354TN88-F1
#
_cell.length_a   1.000
_cell.length_b   1.000
_cell.length_c   1.000
_cell.angle_alpha   90.00
_cell.angle_beta   90.00
_cell.angle_gamma   90.00
#
_symmetry.space_group_name_H-M   'P 1'
#
loop_
_entity.id
_entity.type
_entity.pdbx_description
1 polymer ?
#
loop_
_entity_poly.entity_id
_entity_poly.type
_entity_poly.pdbx_seq_one_letter_code
_entity_poly.pdbx_strand_id
1 'polypeptide(L)'
;MKRLMFPENFTAEQRFHLSPAHRQFVISAMQTLPREVGYEETEFPDGYAKFLVFGDLEGRAPERLEIHNKSGWAYGYLTDTAYILNKESGREFIITASIHVNANQTFNDNEYEYEELGVPFLGELGRQLIGFGEQSN
;
A
#
# COMPACT_ATOMS: atom_id res chain seq x y z
N MET A 1 2.39 1.28 -11.34
CA MET A 1 1.96 -0.09 -11.00
C MET A 1 1.84 -1.02 -12.21
N LYS A 2 0.83 -0.89 -13.09
CA LYS A 2 0.59 -1.83 -14.22
C LYS A 2 1.83 -2.15 -15.07
N ARG A 3 2.56 -1.13 -15.50
CA ARG A 3 3.80 -1.28 -16.31
C ARG A 3 4.96 -1.96 -15.56
N LEU A 4 4.97 -1.87 -14.23
CA LEU A 4 5.97 -2.52 -13.41
C LEU A 4 5.61 -3.99 -13.23
N MET A 5 4.37 -4.29 -12.84
CA MET A 5 3.94 -5.67 -12.54
C MET A 5 3.71 -6.51 -13.80
N PHE A 6 3.20 -5.91 -14.89
CA PHE A 6 2.80 -6.59 -16.12
C PHE A 6 3.40 -5.93 -17.38
N PRO A 7 4.73 -5.84 -17.51
CA PRO A 7 5.37 -5.14 -18.63
C PRO A 7 5.04 -5.75 -20.00
N GLU A 8 4.76 -7.04 -20.07
CA GLU A 8 4.41 -7.78 -21.29
C GLU A 8 3.14 -7.26 -21.98
N ASN A 9 2.22 -6.64 -21.22
CA ASN A 9 0.99 -6.05 -21.75
C ASN A 9 1.19 -4.68 -22.43
N PHE A 10 2.42 -4.19 -22.51
CA PHE A 10 2.77 -2.88 -23.06
C PHE A 10 3.79 -3.00 -24.17
N THR A 11 3.80 -2.08 -25.14
CA THR A 11 4.88 -2.03 -26.15
C THR A 11 6.21 -1.63 -25.51
N ALA A 12 7.34 -1.87 -26.19
CA ALA A 12 8.65 -1.58 -25.64
C ALA A 12 8.79 -0.10 -25.22
N GLU A 13 8.22 0.82 -26.00
CA GLU A 13 8.26 2.28 -25.79
C GLU A 13 7.41 2.73 -24.60
N GLN A 14 6.45 1.91 -24.18
CA GLN A 14 5.58 2.19 -23.05
C GLN A 14 6.11 1.62 -21.74
N ARG A 15 7.16 0.78 -21.77
CA ARG A 15 7.76 0.14 -20.60
C ARG A 15 8.80 1.05 -19.97
N PHE A 16 9.09 0.82 -18.70
CA PHE A 16 10.26 1.43 -18.07
C PHE A 16 11.54 0.81 -18.63
N HIS A 17 12.58 1.63 -18.81
CA HIS A 17 13.91 1.17 -19.20
C HIS A 17 14.66 0.60 -17.99
N LEU A 18 14.20 -0.54 -17.49
CA LEU A 18 14.80 -1.27 -16.36
C LEU A 18 15.40 -2.59 -16.84
N SER A 19 16.58 -2.92 -16.33
CA SER A 19 17.09 -4.30 -16.46
C SER A 19 16.19 -5.25 -15.66
N PRO A 20 16.20 -6.56 -15.98
CA PRO A 20 15.46 -7.55 -15.18
C PRO A 20 15.80 -7.48 -13.69
N ALA A 21 17.08 -7.29 -13.36
CA ALA A 21 17.56 -7.16 -11.98
C ALA A 21 17.02 -5.90 -11.28
N HIS A 22 17.04 -4.74 -11.93
CA HIS A 22 16.50 -3.50 -11.35
C HIS A 22 14.98 -3.58 -11.17
N ARG A 23 14.25 -4.17 -12.12
CA ARG A 23 12.82 -4.39 -11.98
C ARG A 23 12.51 -5.26 -10.77
N GLN A 24 13.23 -6.38 -10.62
CA GLN A 24 13.04 -7.28 -9.49
C GLN A 24 13.35 -6.58 -8.16
N PHE A 25 14.44 -5.81 -8.10
CA PHE A 25 14.80 -5.02 -6.92
C PHE A 25 13.66 -4.09 -6.49
N VAL A 26 13.08 -3.33 -7.43
CA VAL A 26 11.97 -2.41 -7.13
C VAL A 26 10.75 -3.18 -6.62
N ILE A 27 10.36 -4.28 -7.27
CA ILE A 27 9.19 -5.08 -6.87
C ILE A 27 9.39 -5.65 -5.46
N SER A 28 10.57 -6.19 -5.16
CA SER A 28 10.90 -6.72 -3.83
C SER A 28 10.86 -5.60 -2.78
N ALA A 29 11.49 -4.45 -3.04
CA ALA A 29 11.49 -3.33 -2.10
C ALA A 29 10.07 -2.80 -1.81
N MET A 30 9.17 -2.80 -2.79
CA MET A 30 7.77 -2.39 -2.59
C MET A 30 6.97 -3.36 -1.73
N GLN A 31 7.39 -4.62 -1.65
CA GLN A 31 6.73 -5.65 -0.83
C GLN A 31 7.22 -5.66 0.61
N THR A 32 8.52 -5.42 0.79
CA THR A 32 9.24 -5.58 2.06
C THR A 32 8.54 -4.89 3.23
N LEU A 33 8.43 -5.61 4.34
CA LEU A 33 7.91 -5.12 5.60
C LEU A 33 9.05 -4.54 6.46
N PRO A 34 8.81 -3.54 7.31
CA PRO A 34 9.87 -2.92 8.12
C PRO A 34 10.71 -3.92 8.92
N ARG A 35 10.08 -4.90 9.56
CA ARG A 35 10.76 -5.94 10.34
C ARG A 35 11.77 -6.78 9.53
N GLU A 36 11.53 -6.95 8.23
CA GLU A 36 12.34 -7.82 7.36
C GLU A 36 13.70 -7.18 7.05
N VAL A 37 13.82 -5.87 7.30
CA VAL A 37 15.04 -5.08 7.11
C VAL A 37 15.56 -4.49 8.42
N GLY A 38 15.07 -4.99 9.56
CA GLY A 38 15.63 -4.71 10.89
C GLY A 38 15.07 -3.48 11.61
N TYR A 39 13.91 -2.97 11.21
CA TYR A 39 13.21 -1.94 11.99
C TYR A 39 12.45 -2.55 13.18
N GLU A 40 12.41 -1.81 14.29
CA GLU A 40 11.68 -2.19 15.50
C GLU A 40 10.18 -2.11 15.27
N GLU A 41 9.48 -3.21 15.52
CA GLU A 41 8.05 -3.34 15.21
C GLU A 41 7.15 -2.43 16.05
N THR A 42 7.61 -2.03 17.24
CA THR A 42 6.88 -1.09 18.11
C THR A 42 6.86 0.33 17.54
N GLU A 43 7.83 0.68 16.69
CA GLU A 43 7.88 1.98 16.01
C GLU A 43 7.38 1.86 14.57
N PHE A 44 7.65 0.73 13.90
CA PHE A 44 7.32 0.48 12.50
C PHE A 44 6.55 -0.85 12.35
N PRO A 45 5.22 -0.84 12.53
CA PRO A 45 4.39 -2.02 12.32
C PRO A 45 4.39 -2.43 10.84
N ASP A 46 3.92 -3.64 10.54
CA ASP A 46 3.86 -4.14 9.16
C ASP A 46 3.03 -3.25 8.22
N GLY A 47 2.00 -2.60 8.75
CA GLY A 47 1.16 -1.64 8.02
C GLY A 47 1.83 -0.29 7.72
N TYR A 48 3.02 -0.04 8.28
CA TYR A 48 3.72 1.23 8.11
C TYR A 48 3.98 1.53 6.63
N ALA A 49 3.52 2.69 6.17
CA ALA A 49 3.54 3.13 4.78
C ALA A 49 2.81 2.21 3.77
N LYS A 50 1.94 1.31 4.24
CA LYS A 50 1.08 0.41 3.44
C LYS A 50 -0.40 0.70 3.74
N PHE A 51 -0.86 1.89 3.34
CA PHE A 51 -2.15 2.43 3.76
C PHE A 51 -3.35 1.59 3.31
N LEU A 52 -3.35 1.07 2.08
CA LEU A 52 -4.41 0.17 1.63
C LEU A 52 -4.28 -1.20 2.29
N VAL A 53 -5.40 -1.73 2.83
CA VAL A 53 -5.53 -3.05 3.46
C VAL A 53 -4.86 -3.17 4.84
N PHE A 54 -3.62 -2.68 5.00
CA PHE A 54 -2.82 -2.87 6.23
C PHE A 54 -2.64 -1.60 7.07
N GLY A 55 -3.06 -0.43 6.58
CA GLY A 55 -2.67 0.86 7.17
C GLY A 55 -2.97 0.98 8.67
N ASP A 56 -4.09 0.44 9.12
CA ASP A 56 -4.60 0.44 10.49
C ASP A 56 -4.49 -0.92 11.19
N LEU A 57 -3.65 -1.82 10.66
CA LEU A 57 -3.48 -3.15 11.22
C LEU A 57 -2.61 -3.10 12.48
N GLU A 58 -3.19 -3.45 13.63
CA GLU A 58 -2.46 -3.70 14.86
C GLU A 58 -1.86 -5.11 14.85
N GLY A 59 -0.69 -5.28 14.21
CA GLY A 59 0.09 -6.51 14.31
C GLY A 59 0.67 -7.02 12.99
N ARG A 60 0.56 -8.33 12.78
CA ARG A 60 1.21 -9.05 11.67
C ARG A 60 0.36 -9.01 10.40
N ALA A 61 0.96 -8.56 9.30
CA ALA A 61 0.37 -8.67 7.97
C ALA A 61 0.07 -10.14 7.65
N PRO A 62 -1.14 -10.48 7.18
CA PRO A 62 -1.51 -11.84 6.80
C PRO A 62 -0.60 -12.38 5.71
N GLU A 63 0.08 -13.52 5.95
CA GLU A 63 1.02 -14.12 4.99
C GLU A 63 0.39 -14.51 3.64
N ARG A 64 -0.95 -14.73 3.63
CA ARG A 64 -1.74 -15.03 2.43
C ARG A 64 -1.92 -13.83 1.49
N LEU A 65 -1.63 -12.62 1.96
CA LEU A 65 -1.67 -11.41 1.16
C LEU A 65 -0.25 -10.96 0.81
N GLU A 66 -0.03 -10.65 -0.46
CA GLU A 66 1.19 -10.04 -0.96
C GLU A 66 0.86 -8.66 -1.52
N ILE A 67 1.45 -7.61 -0.94
CA ILE A 67 1.13 -6.22 -1.27
C ILE A 67 2.39 -5.46 -1.66
N HIS A 68 2.44 -5.04 -2.92
CA HIS A 68 3.46 -4.15 -3.46
C HIS A 68 2.84 -2.78 -3.64
N ASN A 69 3.29 -1.78 -2.89
CA ASN A 69 2.67 -0.48 -2.93
C ASN A 69 3.68 0.66 -3.06
N LYS A 70 3.15 1.83 -3.43
CA LYS A 70 3.85 3.09 -3.26
C LYS A 70 2.88 4.10 -2.67
N SER A 71 3.10 4.39 -1.40
CA SER A 71 2.38 5.40 -0.65
C SER A 71 3.01 6.79 -0.79
N GLY A 72 2.21 7.80 -0.46
CA GLY A 72 2.64 9.18 -0.31
C GLY A 72 1.69 9.93 0.61
N TRP A 73 2.25 10.78 1.46
CA TRP A 73 1.50 11.71 2.28
C TRP A 73 2.11 13.11 2.19
N ALA A 74 1.29 14.15 2.17
CA ALA A 74 1.75 15.54 2.23
C ALA A 74 0.55 16.47 2.30
N TYR A 75 0.62 17.53 3.12
CA TYR A 75 -0.34 18.64 3.08
C TYR A 75 -1.82 18.19 3.14
N GLY A 76 -2.13 17.24 4.03
CA GLY A 76 -3.46 16.66 4.20
C GLY A 76 -3.80 15.54 3.22
N TYR A 77 -2.99 15.27 2.19
CA TYR A 77 -3.25 14.20 1.24
C TYR A 77 -2.63 12.88 1.70
N LEU A 78 -3.41 11.80 1.58
CA LEU A 78 -2.92 10.42 1.63
C LEU A 78 -3.21 9.77 0.29
N THR A 79 -2.18 9.19 -0.32
CA THR A 79 -2.29 8.46 -1.58
C THR A 79 -1.58 7.13 -1.46
N ASP A 80 -2.21 6.09 -1.97
CA ASP A 80 -1.57 4.79 -2.12
C ASP A 80 -1.96 4.16 -3.45
N THR A 81 -1.01 3.45 -4.03
CA THR A 81 -1.24 2.59 -5.19
C THR A 81 -0.63 1.25 -4.90
N ALA A 82 -1.47 0.23 -4.78
CA ALA A 82 -1.08 -1.12 -4.41
C ALA A 82 -1.44 -2.12 -5.51
N TYR A 83 -0.52 -3.03 -5.80
CA TYR A 83 -0.85 -4.32 -6.39
C TYR A 83 -0.94 -5.35 -5.26
N ILE A 84 -2.03 -6.11 -5.25
CA ILE A 84 -2.40 -7.01 -4.15
C ILE A 84 -2.69 -8.38 -4.75
N LEU A 85 -2.00 -9.41 -4.27
CA LEU A 85 -2.26 -10.81 -4.58
C LEU A 85 -2.76 -11.52 -3.32
N ASN A 86 -3.94 -12.12 -3.41
CA ASN A 86 -4.43 -13.08 -2.42
C ASN A 86 -4.02 -14.49 -2.88
N LYS A 87 -3.01 -15.06 -2.22
CA LYS A 87 -2.40 -16.35 -2.57
C LYS A 87 -3.36 -17.53 -2.40
N GLU A 88 -4.36 -17.41 -1.53
CA GLU A 88 -5.33 -18.46 -1.25
C GLU A 88 -6.38 -18.56 -2.38
N SER A 89 -6.91 -17.42 -2.82
CA SER A 89 -7.92 -17.37 -3.89
C SER A 89 -7.33 -17.23 -5.29
N GLY A 90 -6.04 -16.87 -5.40
CA GLY A 90 -5.39 -16.49 -6.66
C GLY A 90 -5.89 -15.16 -7.24
N ARG A 91 -6.70 -14.39 -6.51
CA ARG A 91 -7.23 -13.10 -6.99
C ARG A 91 -6.19 -12.00 -6.88
N GLU A 92 -6.11 -11.20 -7.94
CA GLU A 92 -5.17 -10.09 -8.07
C GLU A 92 -5.91 -8.76 -8.26
N PHE A 93 -5.39 -7.70 -7.65
CA PHE A 93 -5.98 -6.38 -7.68
C PHE A 93 -4.91 -5.31 -7.91
N ILE A 94 -5.27 -4.24 -8.61
CA ILE A 94 -4.52 -2.98 -8.59
C ILE A 94 -5.48 -1.90 -8.13
N ILE A 95 -5.20 -1.30 -6.97
CA ILE A 95 -6.03 -0.27 -6.35
C ILE A 95 -5.20 1.00 -6.22
N THR A 96 -5.77 2.13 -6.61
CA THR A 96 -5.23 3.46 -6.36
C THR A 96 -6.30 4.28 -5.65
N ALA A 97 -5.94 4.88 -4.53
CA ALA A 97 -6.81 5.77 -3.77
C ALA A 97 -6.04 7.02 -3.35
N SER A 98 -6.73 8.16 -3.36
CA SER A 98 -6.22 9.43 -2.85
C SER A 98 -7.34 10.10 -2.06
N ILE A 99 -7.06 10.51 -0.83
CA ILE A 99 -7.99 11.22 0.05
C ILE A 99 -7.32 12.48 0.59
N HIS A 100 -8.13 13.42 1.06
CA HIS A 100 -7.68 14.66 1.68
C HIS A 100 -8.32 14.79 3.07
N VAL A 101 -7.49 14.75 4.10
CA VAL A 101 -7.80 14.94 5.51
C VAL A 101 -7.13 16.22 5.99
N ASN A 102 -7.89 17.31 5.91
CA ASN A 102 -7.47 18.64 6.33
C ASN A 102 -8.71 19.45 6.69
N ALA A 103 -9.31 19.18 7.86
CA ALA A 103 -10.56 19.79 8.25
C ALA A 103 -10.42 21.29 8.53
N ASN A 104 -9.28 21.72 9.10
CA ASN A 104 -9.00 23.12 9.41
C ASN A 104 -8.65 23.97 8.16
N GLN A 105 -8.45 23.32 7.00
CA GLN A 105 -8.08 23.90 5.71
C GLN A 105 -6.79 24.73 5.71
N THR A 106 -5.96 24.55 6.73
CA THR A 106 -4.68 25.22 6.86
C THR A 106 -3.62 24.28 6.31
N PHE A 107 -2.71 24.83 5.52
CA PHE A 107 -1.59 24.07 4.99
C PHE A 107 -0.34 24.46 5.77
N ASN A 108 0.52 23.46 5.98
CA ASN A 108 1.85 23.64 6.57
C ASN A 108 1.86 24.00 8.06
N ASP A 109 0.81 23.63 8.80
CA ASP A 109 0.72 23.68 10.27
C ASP A 109 1.05 22.33 10.95
N ASN A 110 1.11 21.25 10.17
CA ASN A 110 1.28 19.86 10.62
C ASN A 110 0.07 19.30 11.38
N GLU A 111 -1.10 19.92 11.27
CA GLU A 111 -2.35 19.44 11.87
C GLU A 111 -3.20 18.76 10.79
N TYR A 112 -3.08 17.43 10.66
CA TYR A 112 -3.84 16.65 9.68
C TYR A 112 -4.38 15.36 10.32
N GLU A 113 -5.58 14.94 9.92
CA GLU A 113 -6.25 13.76 10.49
C GLU A 113 -5.77 12.45 9.84
N TYR A 114 -4.45 12.31 9.62
CA TYR A 114 -3.86 11.13 8.97
C TYR A 114 -4.12 9.86 9.77
N GLU A 115 -3.71 9.83 11.04
CA GLU A 115 -3.74 8.61 11.86
C GLU A 115 -5.15 8.29 12.36
N GLU A 116 -5.93 9.32 12.72
CA GLU A 116 -7.26 9.14 13.33
C GLU A 116 -8.36 8.82 12.30
N LEU A 117 -8.18 9.25 11.04
CA LEU A 117 -9.21 9.13 10.00
C LEU A 117 -8.65 8.55 8.69
N GLY A 118 -7.59 9.15 8.16
CA GLY A 118 -7.15 8.88 6.80
C GLY A 118 -6.61 7.45 6.59
N VAL A 119 -5.69 7.02 7.45
CA VAL A 119 -5.07 5.69 7.42
C VAL A 119 -6.11 4.59 7.71
N PRO A 120 -6.95 4.68 8.77
CA PRO A 120 -8.05 3.74 8.99
C PRO A 120 -9.03 3.64 7.81
N PHE A 121 -9.40 4.77 7.22
CA PHE A 121 -10.30 4.77 6.07
C PHE A 121 -9.69 4.02 4.87
N LEU A 122 -8.42 4.27 4.53
CA LEU A 122 -7.76 3.58 3.42
C LEU A 122 -7.53 2.09 3.71
N GLY A 123 -7.21 1.75 4.96
CA GLY A 123 -7.08 0.36 5.42
C GLY A 123 -8.37 -0.41 5.15
N GLU A 124 -9.49 0.11 5.64
CA GLU A 124 -10.80 -0.52 5.49
C GLU A 124 -11.31 -0.50 4.05
N LEU A 125 -11.13 0.60 3.32
CA LEU A 125 -11.48 0.67 1.89
C LEU A 125 -10.77 -0.43 1.10
N GLY A 126 -9.46 -0.61 1.33
CA GLY A 126 -8.68 -1.66 0.68
C GLY A 126 -9.25 -3.05 0.98
N ARG A 127 -9.51 -3.33 2.26
CA ARG A 127 -10.13 -4.59 2.73
C ARG A 127 -11.47 -4.87 2.06
N GLN A 128 -12.38 -3.90 2.03
CA GLN A 128 -13.69 -4.04 1.39
C GLN A 128 -13.57 -4.33 -0.12
N LEU A 129 -12.67 -3.63 -0.82
CA LEU A 129 -12.48 -3.81 -2.26
C LEU A 129 -11.94 -5.20 -2.64
N ILE A 130 -11.07 -5.78 -1.81
CA ILE A 130 -10.53 -7.12 -2.06
C ILE A 130 -11.39 -8.23 -1.44
N GLY A 131 -12.44 -7.88 -0.71
CA GLY A 131 -13.29 -8.83 0.03
C GLY A 131 -12.55 -9.47 1.22
N PHE A 132 -11.69 -8.71 1.88
CA PHE A 132 -10.90 -9.13 3.05
C PHE A 132 -11.47 -8.49 4.30
N GLY A 133 -12.57 -9.05 4.81
CA GLY A 133 -13.26 -8.57 6.01
C GLY A 133 -14.44 -9.48 6.30
N GLU A 134 -14.54 -9.94 7.55
CA GLU A 134 -15.48 -10.94 8.09
C GLU A 134 -15.41 -12.36 7.49
N GLN A 135 -14.37 -13.11 7.88
CA GLN A 135 -14.64 -14.44 8.46
C GLN A 135 -14.54 -14.30 9.98
N SER A 136 -15.62 -13.80 10.56
CA SER A 136 -15.93 -13.97 11.97
C SER A 136 -17.06 -14.98 12.07
N ASN A 137 -16.67 -16.25 12.23
CA ASN A 137 -17.29 -17.23 13.12
C ASN A 137 -16.37 -18.44 13.25
#